data_AF-A0A3A6JJC3-F1
#
_entry.id   AF-A0A3A6JJC3-F1
#
_cell.length_a   1.000
_cell.length_b   1.000
_cell.length_c   1.000
_cell.angle_alpha   90.00
_cell.angle_beta   90.00
_cell.angle_gamma   90.00
#
_symmetry.space_group_name_H-M   'P 1'
#
loop_
_entity.id
_entity.type
_entity.pdbx_description
1 polymer ?
#
loop_
_entity_poly.entity_id
_entity_poly.type
_entity_poly.pdbx_seq_one_letter_code
_entity_poly.pdbx_strand_id
1 'polypeptide(L)'
;MGAWGIKALERDEGLDVLDILKNEYVPEHPVMDLGEMIELMKEEVMLGSDFSQIDFLFDNTAMALAELYFQWKDNSKLDYDHEEAIWDKVTGFTASKEALAFLLRQLTDIKNEVPDEDGIREIVDLWKNEDSGEIAPVWSEHLDWLIKRLISEQEA
;
A
#
# COMPACT_ATOMS: atom_id res chain seq x y z
N MET A 1 -13.20 17.11 3.21
CA MET A 1 -12.84 16.55 4.54
C MET A 1 -11.36 16.24 4.47
N GLY A 2 -10.55 16.64 5.45
CA GLY A 2 -9.10 16.43 5.38
C GLY A 2 -8.78 14.97 5.60
N ALA A 3 -8.05 14.35 4.66
CA ALA A 3 -7.54 13.01 4.85
C ALA A 3 -6.53 13.00 6.02
N TRP A 4 -6.69 12.10 6.98
CA TRP A 4 -5.76 11.96 8.11
C TRP A 4 -4.56 11.13 7.65
N GLY A 5 -3.34 11.52 8.02
CA GLY A 5 -2.12 10.80 7.63
C GLY A 5 -1.70 10.99 6.16
N ILE A 6 -0.39 11.13 5.95
CA ILE A 6 0.21 11.17 4.59
C ILE A 6 0.40 9.74 4.09
N LYS A 7 0.75 8.83 5.00
CA LYS A 7 0.95 7.41 4.72
C LYS A 7 -0.38 6.67 4.70
N ALA A 8 -0.45 5.62 3.89
CA ALA A 8 -1.58 4.72 3.85
C ALA A 8 -1.79 4.04 5.21
N LEU A 9 -0.71 3.57 5.86
CA LEU A 9 -0.77 2.92 7.17
C LEU A 9 -1.11 3.87 8.35
N GLU A 10 -1.34 5.15 8.09
CA GLU A 10 -1.83 6.14 9.07
C GLU A 10 -3.35 6.40 8.91
N ARG A 11 -4.02 5.70 7.98
CA ARG A 11 -5.43 5.87 7.62
C ARG A 11 -6.24 4.64 7.96
N ASP A 12 -7.55 4.83 8.14
CA ASP A 12 -8.50 3.75 8.42
C ASP A 12 -8.36 2.59 7.43
N GLU A 13 -8.30 2.85 6.12
CA GLU A 13 -8.18 1.79 5.11
C GLU A 13 -6.83 1.04 5.18
N GLY A 14 -5.75 1.74 5.56
CA GLY A 14 -4.46 1.10 5.77
C GLY A 14 -4.38 0.34 7.10
N LEU A 15 -5.15 0.75 8.10
CA LEU A 15 -5.31 -0.01 9.35
C LEU A 15 -6.12 -1.28 9.12
N ASP A 16 -7.09 -1.27 8.19
CA ASP A 16 -7.82 -2.48 7.78
C ASP A 16 -6.87 -3.51 7.15
N VAL A 17 -5.90 -3.08 6.34
CA VAL A 17 -4.84 -3.97 5.82
C VAL A 17 -4.05 -4.62 6.96
N LEU A 18 -3.70 -3.84 8.00
CA LEU A 18 -2.99 -4.36 9.16
C LEU A 18 -3.85 -5.35 9.95
N ASP A 19 -5.14 -5.07 10.15
CA ASP A 19 -6.05 -5.94 10.89
C ASP A 19 -6.27 -7.29 10.19
N ILE A 20 -6.48 -7.28 8.86
CA ILE A 20 -6.59 -8.50 8.06
C ILE A 20 -5.30 -9.32 8.15
N LEU A 21 -4.14 -8.70 7.93
CA LEU A 21 -2.85 -9.40 8.01
C LEU A 21 -2.61 -9.97 9.41
N LYS A 22 -2.93 -9.19 10.45
CA LYS A 22 -2.82 -9.61 11.85
C LYS A 22 -3.65 -10.87 12.13
N ASN A 23 -4.89 -10.90 11.65
CA ASN A 23 -5.86 -11.94 12.01
C ASN A 23 -5.73 -13.19 11.12
N GLU A 24 -5.38 -13.02 9.85
CA GLU A 24 -5.50 -14.07 8.84
C GLU A 24 -4.15 -14.58 8.30
N TYR A 25 -3.11 -13.73 8.30
CA TYR A 25 -1.84 -14.05 7.65
C TYR A 25 -0.72 -14.32 8.66
N VAL A 26 -0.39 -13.34 9.50
CA VAL A 26 0.74 -13.39 10.45
C VAL A 26 0.73 -14.61 11.39
N PRO A 27 -0.42 -15.11 11.90
CA PRO A 27 -0.42 -16.26 12.81
C PRO A 27 0.23 -17.52 12.23
N GLU A 28 0.13 -17.72 10.92
CA GLU A 28 0.64 -18.91 10.21
C GLU A 28 1.91 -18.61 9.39
N HIS A 29 2.24 -17.33 9.16
CA HIS A 29 3.34 -16.89 8.28
C HIS A 29 4.38 -16.05 9.04
N PRO A 30 5.32 -16.69 9.79
CA PRO A 30 6.39 -15.97 10.47
C PRO A 30 7.41 -15.36 9.50
N VAL A 31 7.44 -15.79 8.25
CA VAL A 31 8.14 -15.10 7.17
C VAL A 31 7.06 -14.63 6.21
N MET A 32 6.83 -13.33 6.15
CA MET A 32 5.79 -12.75 5.31
C MET A 32 6.21 -12.78 3.84
N ASP A 33 5.29 -13.05 2.92
CA ASP A 33 5.52 -12.95 1.49
C ASP A 33 4.61 -11.92 0.83
N LEU A 34 5.20 -10.95 0.15
CA LEU A 34 4.45 -9.86 -0.48
C LEU A 34 3.44 -10.35 -1.54
N GLY A 35 3.78 -11.43 -2.26
CA GLY A 35 2.91 -11.99 -3.28
C GLY A 35 1.68 -12.64 -2.66
N GLU A 36 1.86 -13.44 -1.62
CA GLU A 36 0.75 -14.05 -0.86
C GLU A 36 -0.14 -12.98 -0.22
N MET A 37 0.46 -11.92 0.33
CA MET A 37 -0.29 -10.79 0.88
C MET A 37 -1.11 -10.05 -0.18
N ILE A 38 -0.57 -9.85 -1.39
CA ILE A 38 -1.31 -9.25 -2.51
C ILE A 38 -2.52 -10.13 -2.86
N GLU A 39 -2.35 -11.44 -2.93
CA GLU A 39 -3.46 -12.36 -3.24
C GLU A 39 -4.51 -12.36 -2.12
N LEU A 40 -4.09 -12.38 -0.84
CA LEU A 40 -5.01 -12.23 0.29
C LEU A 40 -5.81 -10.91 0.20
N MET A 41 -5.16 -9.79 -0.10
CA MET A 41 -5.86 -8.52 -0.25
C MET A 41 -6.86 -8.54 -1.41
N LYS A 42 -6.62 -9.31 -2.48
CA LYS A 42 -7.61 -9.51 -3.55
C LYS A 42 -8.77 -10.39 -3.10
N GLU A 43 -8.49 -11.46 -2.36
CA GLU A 43 -9.50 -12.38 -1.83
C GLU A 43 -10.46 -11.65 -0.86
N GLU A 44 -9.91 -10.79 0.00
CA GLU A 44 -10.67 -9.95 0.93
C GLU A 44 -11.26 -8.68 0.29
N VAL A 45 -11.16 -8.53 -1.03
CA VAL A 45 -11.69 -7.37 -1.79
C VAL A 45 -11.14 -6.03 -1.26
N MET A 46 -9.91 -6.05 -0.76
CA MET A 46 -9.13 -4.87 -0.41
C MET A 46 -8.27 -4.39 -1.59
N LEU A 47 -8.17 -5.19 -2.65
CA LEU A 47 -7.39 -4.91 -3.85
C LEU A 47 -8.10 -5.46 -5.09
N GLY A 48 -8.01 -4.73 -6.20
CA GLY A 48 -8.58 -5.15 -7.48
C GLY A 48 -7.96 -6.45 -7.99
N SER A 49 -8.79 -7.32 -8.56
CA SER A 49 -8.36 -8.56 -9.21
C SER A 49 -7.51 -8.31 -10.47
N ASP A 50 -7.71 -7.16 -11.12
CA ASP A 50 -6.89 -6.66 -12.21
C ASP A 50 -6.78 -5.11 -12.18
N PHE A 51 -5.88 -4.57 -13.01
CA PHE A 51 -5.57 -3.12 -13.05
C PHE A 51 -6.71 -2.22 -13.57
N SER A 52 -7.77 -2.79 -14.15
CA SER A 52 -8.94 -2.02 -14.59
C SER A 52 -9.90 -1.72 -13.45
N GLN A 53 -9.83 -2.50 -12.37
CA GLN A 53 -10.58 -2.24 -11.15
C GLN A 53 -9.85 -1.18 -10.33
N ILE A 54 -10.34 0.05 -10.47
CA ILE A 54 -9.78 1.23 -9.81
C ILE A 54 -10.79 1.67 -8.75
N ASP A 55 -10.32 1.75 -7.52
CA ASP A 55 -11.10 2.18 -6.36
C ASP A 55 -10.14 2.83 -5.36
N PHE A 56 -10.61 3.82 -4.61
CA PHE A 56 -9.84 4.47 -3.56
C PHE A 56 -9.26 3.47 -2.55
N LEU A 57 -10.05 2.47 -2.16
CA LEU A 57 -9.62 1.40 -1.25
C LEU A 57 -8.44 0.64 -1.84
N PHE A 58 -8.51 0.24 -3.11
CA PHE A 58 -7.48 -0.56 -3.76
C PHE A 58 -6.16 0.22 -3.91
N ASP A 59 -6.26 1.52 -4.15
CA ASP A 59 -5.09 2.40 -4.20
C ASP A 59 -4.42 2.54 -2.84
N ASN A 60 -5.22 2.74 -1.80
CA ASN A 60 -4.73 2.83 -0.43
C ASN A 60 -4.06 1.52 -0.01
N THR A 61 -4.69 0.37 -0.27
CA THR A 61 -4.13 -0.96 -0.01
C THR A 61 -2.80 -1.18 -0.73
N ALA A 62 -2.69 -0.81 -2.01
CA ALA A 62 -1.43 -0.94 -2.75
C ALA A 62 -0.31 -0.09 -2.12
N MET A 63 -0.63 1.14 -1.69
CA MET A 63 0.31 1.99 -0.97
C MET A 63 0.68 1.41 0.41
N ALA A 64 -0.29 0.88 1.16
CA ALA A 64 -0.07 0.27 2.47
C ALA A 64 0.86 -0.94 2.39
N LEU A 65 0.67 -1.83 1.41
CA LEU A 65 1.55 -2.98 1.18
C LEU A 65 2.98 -2.55 0.82
N ALA A 66 3.15 -1.51 0.00
CA ALA A 66 4.47 -0.96 -0.33
C ALA A 66 5.16 -0.36 0.89
N GLU A 67 4.42 0.42 1.70
CA GLU A 67 4.92 0.99 2.94
C GLU A 67 5.34 -0.11 3.92
N LEU A 68 4.51 -1.14 4.10
CA LEU A 68 4.77 -2.24 5.01
C LEU A 68 6.05 -3.00 4.64
N TYR A 69 6.21 -3.33 3.36
CA TYR A 69 7.42 -3.99 2.84
C TYR A 69 8.67 -3.15 3.14
N PHE A 70 8.62 -1.83 2.90
CA PHE A 70 9.76 -0.96 3.13
C PHE A 70 10.04 -0.69 4.62
N GLN A 71 9.00 -0.66 5.46
CA GLN A 71 9.19 -0.59 6.91
C GLN A 71 9.96 -1.81 7.42
N TRP A 72 9.60 -3.02 6.98
CA TRP A 72 10.39 -4.20 7.29
C TRP A 72 11.82 -4.10 6.75
N LYS A 73 11.99 -3.69 5.49
CA LYS A 73 13.32 -3.59 4.88
C LYS A 73 14.25 -2.63 5.64
N ASP A 74 13.72 -1.52 6.13
CA ASP A 74 14.50 -0.50 6.81
C ASP A 74 14.78 -0.86 8.28
N ASN A 75 13.80 -1.45 8.95
CA ASN A 75 13.83 -1.62 10.41
C ASN A 75 14.03 -3.07 10.86
N SER A 76 13.85 -4.03 9.95
CA SER A 76 13.76 -5.48 10.25
C SER A 76 12.77 -5.79 11.37
N LYS A 77 11.70 -4.97 11.48
CA LYS A 77 10.66 -5.08 12.48
C LYS A 77 9.38 -4.43 11.98
N LEU A 78 8.24 -5.05 12.30
CA LEU A 78 6.91 -4.44 12.26
C LEU A 78 6.44 -4.30 13.70
N ASP A 79 6.01 -3.10 14.09
CA ASP A 79 5.63 -2.77 15.47
C ASP A 79 4.29 -2.03 15.46
N TYR A 80 3.25 -2.80 15.13
CA TYR A 80 1.86 -2.33 15.13
C TYR A 80 1.13 -3.00 16.28
N ASP A 81 0.12 -2.29 16.82
CA ASP A 81 -0.73 -2.77 17.90
C ASP A 81 0.03 -3.18 19.18
N HIS A 82 0.04 -2.30 20.17
CA HIS A 82 0.77 -2.53 21.43
C HIS A 82 0.04 -3.48 22.40
N GLU A 83 -1.18 -3.93 22.08
CA GLU A 83 -1.95 -4.81 22.96
C GLU A 83 -1.61 -6.29 22.76
N GLU A 84 -1.30 -6.70 21.52
CA GLU A 84 -0.93 -8.07 21.17
C GLU A 84 0.39 -8.09 20.38
N ALA A 85 1.42 -8.73 20.94
CA ALA A 85 2.75 -8.89 20.33
C ALA A 85 2.77 -9.86 19.13
N ILE A 86 1.71 -9.88 18.32
CA ILE A 86 1.56 -10.76 17.16
C ILE A 86 2.62 -10.47 16.10
N TRP A 87 2.94 -9.19 15.89
CA TRP A 87 3.95 -8.75 14.92
C TRP A 87 5.38 -9.11 15.33
N ASP A 88 5.65 -9.34 16.62
CA ASP A 88 6.94 -9.86 17.08
C ASP A 88 7.21 -11.31 16.61
N LYS A 89 6.18 -12.02 16.12
CA LYS A 89 6.36 -13.34 15.49
C LYS A 89 6.91 -13.25 14.08
N VAL A 90 6.87 -12.08 13.44
CA VAL A 90 7.44 -11.88 12.11
C VAL A 90 8.96 -11.86 12.22
N THR A 91 9.58 -12.80 11.50
CA THR A 91 11.03 -13.05 11.49
C THR A 91 11.67 -12.76 10.12
N GLY A 92 10.85 -12.57 9.08
CA GLY A 92 11.30 -12.33 7.72
C GLY A 92 10.21 -11.71 6.85
N PHE A 93 10.63 -11.14 5.73
CA PHE A 93 9.74 -10.61 4.69
C PHE A 93 10.41 -10.87 3.33
N THR A 94 9.71 -11.59 2.45
CA THR A 94 10.12 -11.86 1.07
C THR A 94 9.21 -11.14 0.08
N ALA A 95 9.76 -10.85 -1.10
CA ALA A 95 9.00 -10.27 -2.19
C ALA A 95 9.54 -10.79 -3.52
N SER A 96 8.66 -11.35 -4.35
CA SER A 96 8.99 -11.73 -5.72
C SER A 96 9.12 -10.50 -6.62
N LYS A 97 9.83 -10.64 -7.76
CA LYS A 97 9.92 -9.56 -8.75
C LYS A 97 8.54 -9.20 -9.30
N GLU A 98 7.66 -10.20 -9.43
CA GLU A 98 6.27 -10.06 -9.86
C GLU A 98 5.45 -9.23 -8.86
N ALA A 99 5.54 -9.51 -7.56
CA ALA A 99 4.84 -8.76 -6.52
C ALA A 99 5.29 -7.29 -6.47
N LEU A 100 6.61 -7.07 -6.55
CA LEU A 100 7.18 -5.72 -6.61
C LEU A 100 6.76 -4.99 -7.89
N ALA A 101 6.67 -5.69 -9.03
CA ALA A 101 6.29 -5.09 -10.30
C ALA A 101 4.81 -4.73 -10.31
N PHE A 102 3.97 -5.56 -9.66
CA PHE A 102 2.56 -5.29 -9.46
C PHE A 102 2.36 -3.99 -8.66
N LEU A 103 3.02 -3.84 -7.49
CA LEU A 103 2.90 -2.60 -6.71
C LEU A 103 3.48 -1.39 -7.45
N LEU A 104 4.61 -1.56 -8.14
CA LEU A 104 5.19 -0.49 -8.95
C LEU A 104 4.20 -0.02 -10.02
N ARG A 105 3.51 -0.95 -10.67
CA ARG A 105 2.50 -0.64 -11.67
C ARG A 105 1.32 0.11 -11.06
N GLN A 106 0.75 -0.38 -9.96
CA GLN A 106 -0.36 0.28 -9.25
C GLN A 106 0.00 1.73 -8.88
N LEU A 107 1.12 1.93 -8.19
CA LEU A 107 1.53 3.26 -7.74
C LEU A 107 1.87 4.20 -8.91
N THR A 108 2.42 3.66 -10.00
CA THR A 108 2.66 4.45 -11.23
C THR A 108 1.35 4.87 -11.89
N ASP A 109 0.33 4.01 -11.91
CA ASP A 109 -0.98 4.33 -12.47
C ASP A 109 -1.72 5.36 -11.59
N ILE A 110 -1.59 5.29 -10.25
CA ILE A 110 -2.04 6.35 -9.32
C ILE A 110 -1.36 7.68 -9.68
N LYS A 111 -0.03 7.70 -9.77
CA LYS A 111 0.75 8.91 -10.05
C LYS A 111 0.38 9.55 -11.40
N ASN A 112 0.11 8.72 -12.41
CA ASN A 112 -0.27 9.17 -13.74
C ASN A 112 -1.78 9.48 -13.85
N GLU A 113 -2.52 9.39 -12.74
CA GLU A 113 -3.95 9.66 -12.68
C GLU A 113 -4.73 8.83 -13.71
N VAL A 114 -4.36 7.56 -13.89
CA VAL A 114 -5.09 6.65 -14.77
C VAL A 114 -6.52 6.54 -14.22
N PRO A 115 -7.53 7.01 -14.97
CA PRO A 115 -8.86 7.24 -14.42
C PRO A 115 -9.67 5.96 -14.28
N ASP A 116 -10.60 5.97 -13.34
CA ASP A 116 -11.70 5.02 -13.20
C ASP A 116 -12.83 5.30 -14.21
N GLU A 117 -13.99 4.64 -14.01
CA GLU A 117 -15.17 4.80 -14.85
C GLU A 117 -15.77 6.22 -14.82
N ASP A 118 -15.55 6.96 -13.73
CA ASP A 118 -16.01 8.34 -13.55
C ASP A 118 -15.01 9.36 -14.13
N GLY A 119 -13.89 8.89 -14.69
CA GLY A 119 -12.89 9.73 -15.34
C GLY A 119 -11.93 10.39 -14.35
N ILE A 120 -11.93 9.97 -13.09
CA ILE A 120 -11.07 10.51 -12.03
C ILE A 120 -10.21 9.42 -11.40
N ARG A 121 -9.24 9.81 -10.60
CA ARG A 121 -8.50 8.90 -9.72
C ARG A 121 -8.73 9.37 -8.29
N GLU A 122 -9.71 8.76 -7.62
CA GLU A 122 -10.27 9.27 -6.36
C GLU A 122 -9.21 9.58 -5.29
N ILE A 123 -8.21 8.71 -5.10
CA ILE A 123 -7.13 8.97 -4.12
C ILE A 123 -6.32 10.23 -4.45
N VAL A 124 -6.11 10.53 -5.73
CA VAL A 124 -5.38 11.74 -6.14
C VAL A 124 -6.28 12.96 -5.96
N ASP A 125 -7.55 12.85 -6.33
CA ASP A 125 -8.54 13.92 -6.20
C ASP A 125 -8.73 14.36 -4.75
N LEU A 126 -8.73 13.41 -3.80
CA LEU A 126 -8.73 13.67 -2.36
C LEU A 126 -7.60 14.61 -1.91
N TRP A 127 -6.46 14.56 -2.59
CA TRP A 127 -5.28 15.39 -2.30
C TRP A 127 -5.13 16.61 -3.20
N LYS A 128 -6.01 16.77 -4.19
CA LYS A 128 -6.06 17.98 -5.01
C LYS A 128 -6.76 19.09 -4.25
N ASN A 129 -6.17 20.28 -4.31
CA ASN A 129 -6.83 21.48 -3.86
C ASN A 129 -7.86 21.92 -4.91
N GLU A 130 -9.13 22.03 -4.53
CA GLU A 130 -10.24 22.38 -5.45
C GLU A 130 -10.03 23.72 -6.18
N ASP A 131 -9.41 24.70 -5.53
CA ASP A 131 -9.23 26.05 -6.09
C ASP A 131 -8.09 26.13 -7.11
N SER A 132 -6.97 25.43 -6.84
CA SER A 132 -5.74 25.51 -7.63
C SER A 132 -5.52 24.31 -8.56
N GLY A 133 -6.18 23.19 -8.30
CA GLY A 133 -5.92 21.90 -8.95
C GLY A 133 -4.59 21.26 -8.57
N GLU A 134 -3.82 21.86 -7.65
CA GLU A 134 -2.53 21.34 -7.22
C GLU A 134 -2.70 20.18 -6.23
N ILE A 135 -1.93 19.10 -6.44
CA ILE A 135 -1.87 17.96 -5.51
C ILE A 135 -1.01 18.36 -4.30
N ALA A 136 -1.44 17.99 -3.10
CA ALA A 136 -0.70 18.18 -1.87
C ALA A 136 0.76 17.67 -2.00
N PRO A 137 1.78 18.57 -1.94
CA PRO A 137 3.16 18.20 -2.25
C PRO A 137 3.69 17.06 -1.39
N VAL A 138 3.35 17.05 -0.10
CA VAL A 138 3.84 16.05 0.85
C VAL A 138 3.33 14.64 0.52
N TRP A 139 2.07 14.52 0.06
CA TRP A 139 1.53 13.22 -0.37
C TRP A 139 2.12 12.78 -1.70
N SER A 140 2.25 13.70 -2.66
CA SER A 140 2.89 13.42 -3.95
C SER A 140 4.36 12.99 -3.78
N GLU A 141 5.11 13.65 -2.90
CA GLU A 141 6.49 13.30 -2.56
C GLU A 141 6.59 11.90 -1.92
N HIS A 142 5.62 11.52 -1.08
CA HIS A 142 5.56 10.20 -0.47
C HIS A 142 5.29 9.09 -1.51
N LEU A 143 4.32 9.30 -2.42
CA LEU A 143 4.07 8.39 -3.53
C LEU A 143 5.31 8.24 -4.42
N ASP A 144 5.97 9.36 -4.74
CA ASP A 144 7.22 9.36 -5.52
C ASP A 144 8.36 8.61 -4.83
N TRP A 145 8.44 8.72 -3.51
CA TRP A 145 9.42 8.00 -2.71
C TRP A 145 9.17 6.49 -2.78
N LEU A 146 7.93 6.03 -2.62
CA LEU A 146 7.58 4.60 -2.76
C LEU A 146 7.92 4.07 -4.16
N ILE A 147 7.54 4.79 -5.23
CA ILE A 147 7.82 4.39 -6.62
C ILE A 147 9.32 4.26 -6.87
N LYS A 148 10.13 5.25 -6.46
CA LYS A 148 11.58 5.22 -6.65
C LYS A 148 12.23 4.03 -5.95
N ARG A 149 11.75 3.69 -4.75
CA ARG A 149 12.25 2.53 -4.03
C ARG A 149 11.86 1.23 -4.73
N LEU A 150 10.61 1.09 -5.19
CA LEU A 150 10.17 -0.08 -5.94
C LEU A 150 10.96 -0.28 -7.25
N ILE A 151 11.28 0.80 -7.96
CA ILE A 151 12.18 0.75 -9.13
C ILE A 151 13.56 0.20 -8.72
N SER A 152 14.12 0.68 -7.61
CA SER A 152 15.42 0.20 -7.11
C SER A 152 15.38 -1.29 -6.77
N GLU A 153 14.27 -1.79 -6.23
CA GLU A 153 14.08 -3.23 -5.97
C GLU A 153 13.99 -4.07 -7.24
N GLN A 154 13.48 -3.51 -8.34
CA GLN A 154 13.44 -4.22 -9.62
C GLN A 154 14.83 -4.41 -10.21
N GLU A 155 15.74 -3.48 -9.96
CA GLU A 155 17.11 -3.50 -10.49
C GLU A 155 18.11 -4.29 -9.64
N ALA A 156 17.81 -4.53 -8.35
CA ALA A 156 18.66 -5.28 -7.40
C ALA A 156 18.67 -6.79 -7.63
#